data_AF-A0A4P7VCB5-F1
#
_entry.id   AF-A0A4P7VCB5-F1
#
_cell.length_a   1.000
_cell.length_b   1.000
_cell.length_c   1.000
_cell.angle_alpha   90.00
_cell.angle_beta   90.00
_cell.angle_gamma   90.00
#
_symmetry.space_group_name_H-M   'P 1'
#
loop_
_entity.id
_entity.type
_entity.pdbx_description
1 polymer ?
#
loop_
_entity_poly.entity_id
_entity_poly.type
_entity_poly.pdbx_seq_one_letter_code
_entity_poly.pdbx_strand_id
1 'polypeptide(L)'
;MVDRHMFRAEWHDYNDGIFFVTVCAKDKKHLFGTISNDEMHKTALGAIVEECIQAIPAHHPQVNIPNYVIMPNHIHLIIATVGTRYIASATAKLAKAEIPETTEPINPLKPSIGCLKPPAHGEPIIDYHHNSRLAVIIGSLKAAVTRIARTRCIASLPCWQSRFHEHIIRNQRAFDNIMDYIDNNVARWEQDCFNLK
;
A
#
# COMPACT_ATOMS: atom_id res chain seq x y z
N MET A 1 18.86 -4.69 -19.96
CA MET A 1 18.30 -4.55 -18.60
C MET A 1 17.71 -3.16 -18.52
N VAL A 2 16.40 -3.05 -18.71
CA VAL A 2 15.74 -1.74 -18.83
C VAL A 2 15.81 -1.05 -17.48
N ASP A 3 16.22 0.21 -17.54
CA ASP A 3 16.30 1.18 -16.46
C ASP A 3 15.20 0.94 -15.41
N ARG A 4 15.60 0.48 -14.22
CA ARG A 4 14.68 0.36 -13.09
C ARG A 4 14.44 1.78 -12.61
N HIS A 5 13.56 2.52 -13.27
CA HIS A 5 13.12 3.82 -12.79
C HIS A 5 12.70 3.68 -11.31
N MET A 6 13.47 4.32 -10.45
CA MET A 6 13.21 4.44 -9.02
C MET A 6 12.07 5.45 -8.85
N PHE A 7 10.85 4.94 -8.72
CA PHE A 7 9.65 5.77 -8.46
C PHE A 7 9.40 6.02 -6.97
N ARG A 8 10.23 5.45 -6.08
CA ARG A 8 10.13 5.70 -4.64
C ARG A 8 10.91 6.96 -4.28
N ALA A 9 10.24 7.87 -3.58
CA ALA A 9 10.87 8.95 -2.84
C ALA A 9 11.97 8.40 -1.92
N GLU A 10 13.22 8.85 -2.14
CA GLU A 10 14.40 8.44 -1.38
C GLU A 10 14.43 9.00 0.05
N TRP A 11 13.67 10.04 0.32
CA TRP A 11 13.67 10.75 1.60
C TRP A 11 12.70 10.17 2.64
N HIS A 12 11.99 9.09 2.33
CA HIS A 12 10.93 8.51 3.17
C HIS A 12 11.09 6.99 3.32
N ASP A 13 10.87 6.43 4.52
CA ASP A 13 11.08 5.01 4.83
C ASP A 13 9.85 4.10 4.59
N TYR A 14 8.69 4.72 4.36
CA TYR A 14 7.39 4.10 4.07
C TYR A 14 6.84 3.24 5.22
N ASN A 15 7.29 3.48 6.45
CA ASN A 15 6.74 2.83 7.63
C ASN A 15 5.55 3.61 8.19
N ASP A 16 5.63 4.94 8.22
CA ASP A 16 4.58 5.82 8.74
C ASP A 16 4.12 6.81 7.67
N GLY A 17 2.87 7.24 7.71
CA GLY A 17 2.35 8.19 6.73
C GLY A 17 0.93 7.87 6.26
N ILE A 18 0.47 8.68 5.32
CA ILE A 18 -0.76 8.46 4.56
C ILE A 18 -0.36 8.22 3.10
N PHE A 19 -0.76 7.09 2.54
CA PHE A 19 -0.36 6.68 1.20
C PHE A 19 -1.60 6.41 0.35
N PHE A 20 -1.62 6.99 -0.86
CA PHE A 20 -2.50 6.55 -1.93
C PHE A 20 -1.80 5.43 -2.71
N VAL A 21 -2.45 4.28 -2.86
CA VAL A 21 -1.88 3.10 -3.50
C VAL A 21 -2.78 2.61 -4.61
N THR A 22 -2.18 2.25 -5.74
CA THR A 22 -2.85 1.60 -6.87
C THR A 22 -2.26 0.21 -7.09
N VAL A 23 -3.11 -0.83 -7.08
CA VAL A 23 -2.70 -2.21 -7.38
C VAL A 23 -3.48 -2.73 -8.59
N CYS A 24 -2.76 -3.07 -9.66
CA CYS A 24 -3.38 -3.50 -10.91
C CYS A 24 -3.52 -5.03 -11.01
N ALA A 25 -4.62 -5.47 -11.62
CA ALA A 25 -4.79 -6.84 -12.09
C ALA A 25 -3.75 -7.17 -13.16
N LYS A 26 -3.40 -8.46 -13.25
CA LYS A 26 -2.44 -8.95 -14.25
C LYS A 26 -2.90 -8.56 -15.65
N ASP A 27 -1.98 -7.95 -16.40
CA ASP A 27 -2.19 -7.45 -17.76
C ASP A 27 -3.40 -6.52 -17.93
N LYS A 28 -3.81 -5.83 -16.84
CA LYS A 28 -4.98 -4.94 -16.79
C LYS A 28 -6.30 -5.62 -17.21
N LYS A 29 -6.41 -6.94 -17.04
CA LYS A 29 -7.64 -7.69 -17.29
C LYS A 29 -8.73 -7.29 -16.30
N HIS A 30 -9.99 -7.30 -16.75
CA HIS A 30 -11.16 -6.98 -15.94
C HIS A 30 -11.52 -8.15 -15.00
N LEU A 31 -10.63 -8.47 -14.05
CA LEU A 31 -10.77 -9.61 -13.15
C LEU A 31 -11.67 -9.33 -11.95
N PHE A 32 -11.82 -8.06 -11.55
CA PHE A 32 -12.54 -7.69 -10.32
C PHE A 32 -13.99 -7.34 -10.56
N GLY A 33 -14.40 -7.06 -11.80
CA GLY A 33 -15.78 -6.74 -12.13
C GLY A 33 -15.94 -6.01 -13.45
N THR A 34 -17.12 -5.47 -13.64
CA THR A 34 -17.50 -4.61 -14.76
C THR A 34 -18.29 -3.43 -14.24
N ILE A 35 -18.16 -2.27 -14.89
CA ILE A 35 -18.95 -1.09 -14.55
C ILE A 35 -20.08 -0.95 -15.58
N SER A 36 -21.31 -0.76 -15.10
CA SER A 36 -22.46 -0.41 -15.93
C SER A 36 -23.41 0.47 -15.14
N ASN A 37 -24.01 1.48 -15.78
CA ASN A 37 -24.87 2.48 -15.13
C ASN A 37 -24.22 3.15 -13.91
N ASP A 38 -22.94 3.52 -14.04
CA ASP A 38 -22.12 4.12 -12.97
C ASP A 38 -22.00 3.27 -11.69
N GLU A 39 -22.31 1.97 -11.77
CA GLU A 39 -22.21 1.03 -10.67
C GLU A 39 -21.15 -0.05 -10.95
N MET A 40 -20.35 -0.37 -9.94
CA MET A 40 -19.34 -1.42 -10.02
C MET A 40 -19.95 -2.79 -9.65
N HIS A 41 -20.13 -3.64 -10.66
CA HIS A 41 -20.56 -5.03 -10.48
C HIS A 41 -19.35 -5.95 -10.28
N LYS A 42 -19.10 -6.34 -9.04
CA LYS A 42 -17.94 -7.15 -8.65
C LYS A 42 -18.09 -8.61 -9.10
N THR A 43 -17.00 -9.21 -9.58
CA THR A 43 -16.90 -10.67 -9.71
C THR A 43 -16.74 -11.31 -8.33
N ALA A 44 -16.78 -12.65 -8.26
CA ALA A 44 -16.40 -13.38 -7.05
C ALA A 44 -14.98 -13.02 -6.56
N LEU A 45 -14.05 -12.76 -7.48
CA LEU A 45 -12.70 -12.31 -7.11
C LEU A 45 -12.73 -10.88 -6.57
N GLY A 46 -13.50 -9.97 -7.18
CA GLY A 46 -13.67 -8.60 -6.67
C GLY A 46 -14.28 -8.55 -5.26
N ALA A 47 -15.25 -9.43 -4.97
CA ALA A 47 -15.80 -9.57 -3.62
C ALA A 47 -14.74 -10.03 -2.61
N ILE A 48 -13.88 -10.99 -2.97
CA ILE A 48 -12.77 -11.43 -2.10
C ILE A 48 -11.73 -10.33 -1.90
N VAL A 49 -11.48 -9.51 -2.94
CA VAL A 49 -10.59 -8.34 -2.82
C VAL A 49 -11.15 -7.39 -1.77
N GLU A 50 -12.45 -7.08 -1.82
CA GLU A 50 -13.11 -6.25 -0.82
C GLU A 50 -13.01 -6.83 0.59
N GLU A 51 -13.34 -8.10 0.77
CA GLU A 51 -13.22 -8.80 2.06
C GLU A 51 -11.80 -8.70 2.62
N CYS A 52 -10.78 -8.92 1.78
CA CYS A 52 -9.39 -8.83 2.21
C CYS A 52 -8.97 -7.40 2.56
N ILE A 53 -9.46 -6.37 1.85
CA ILE A 53 -9.19 -4.96 2.18
C ILE A 53 -9.79 -4.61 3.54
N GLN A 54 -11.04 -4.98 3.78
CA GLN A 54 -11.73 -4.73 5.05
C GLN A 54 -11.08 -5.46 6.23
N ALA A 55 -10.41 -6.59 5.98
CA ALA A 55 -9.67 -7.33 7.01
C ALA A 55 -8.30 -6.71 7.36
N ILE A 56 -7.78 -5.74 6.58
CA ILE A 56 -6.45 -5.17 6.81
C ILE A 56 -6.30 -4.60 8.23
N PRO A 57 -7.21 -3.75 8.75
CA PRO A 57 -7.05 -3.16 10.09
C PRO A 57 -7.03 -4.21 11.21
N ALA A 58 -7.70 -5.36 11.04
CA ALA A 58 -7.70 -6.44 12.02
C ALA A 58 -6.33 -7.15 12.08
N HIS A 59 -5.64 -7.28 10.95
CA HIS A 59 -4.30 -7.87 10.87
C HIS A 59 -3.17 -6.87 11.12
N HIS A 60 -3.43 -5.58 10.89
CA HIS A 60 -2.50 -4.48 11.08
C HIS A 60 -3.15 -3.37 11.93
N PRO A 61 -3.26 -3.53 13.26
CA PRO A 61 -3.99 -2.58 14.13
C PRO A 61 -3.44 -1.15 14.14
N GLN A 62 -2.19 -0.98 13.71
CA GLN A 62 -1.54 0.34 13.58
C GLN A 62 -1.91 1.05 12.27
N VAL A 63 -2.80 0.50 11.45
CA VAL A 63 -3.16 1.03 10.14
C VAL A 63 -4.68 1.07 9.99
N ASN A 64 -5.17 2.12 9.34
CA ASN A 64 -6.54 2.22 8.86
C ASN A 64 -6.57 2.33 7.32
N ILE A 65 -7.74 2.05 6.75
CA ILE A 65 -8.04 2.24 5.33
C ILE A 65 -9.14 3.29 5.25
N PRO A 66 -8.82 4.59 5.15
CA PRO A 66 -9.84 5.65 5.17
C PRO A 66 -10.80 5.59 4.00
N ASN A 67 -10.32 5.18 2.82
CA ASN A 67 -11.12 5.04 1.62
C ASN A 67 -10.46 4.06 0.64
N TYR A 68 -11.26 3.43 -0.21
CA TYR A 68 -10.81 2.56 -1.28
C TYR A 68 -11.87 2.44 -2.37
N VAL A 69 -11.44 2.11 -3.60
CA VAL A 69 -12.34 1.73 -4.70
C VAL A 69 -11.80 0.52 -5.43
N ILE A 70 -12.70 -0.37 -5.83
CA ILE A 70 -12.41 -1.52 -6.67
C ILE A 70 -12.90 -1.20 -8.08
N MET A 71 -11.98 -1.17 -9.03
CA MET A 71 -12.26 -0.97 -10.44
C MET A 71 -12.17 -2.31 -11.18
N PRO A 72 -12.69 -2.44 -12.41
CA PRO A 72 -12.66 -3.69 -13.17
C PRO A 72 -11.29 -4.39 -13.18
N ASN A 73 -10.21 -3.62 -13.32
CA ASN A 73 -8.86 -4.15 -13.51
C ASN A 73 -7.80 -3.61 -12.53
N HIS A 74 -8.17 -2.82 -11.54
CA HIS A 74 -7.25 -2.31 -10.52
C HIS A 74 -8.02 -1.92 -9.26
N ILE A 75 -7.29 -1.62 -8.19
CA ILE A 75 -7.86 -1.06 -6.97
C ILE A 75 -7.07 0.16 -6.56
N HIS A 76 -7.76 1.11 -5.94
CA HIS A 76 -7.16 2.26 -5.26
C HIS A 76 -7.45 2.17 -3.77
N LEU A 77 -6.44 2.48 -2.95
CA LEU A 77 -6.50 2.39 -1.49
C LEU A 77 -5.85 3.63 -0.89
N ILE A 78 -6.45 4.20 0.14
CA ILE A 78 -5.74 5.06 1.09
C ILE A 78 -5.33 4.19 2.27
N ILE A 79 -4.05 4.19 2.60
CA ILE A 79 -3.49 3.49 3.75
C ILE A 79 -2.89 4.55 4.69
N ALA A 80 -3.40 4.64 5.91
CA ALA A 80 -2.91 5.60 6.89
C ALA A 80 -2.48 4.91 8.19
N THR A 81 -1.28 5.22 8.69
CA THR A 81 -0.86 4.78 10.02
C THR A 81 -1.65 5.53 11.09
N VAL A 82 -2.18 4.82 12.08
CA VAL A 82 -2.92 5.40 13.21
C VAL A 82 -2.09 6.47 13.91
N GLY A 83 -2.71 7.60 14.22
CA GLY A 83 -2.03 8.75 14.84
C GLY A 83 -1.26 9.64 13.87
N THR A 84 -1.17 9.28 12.60
CA THR A 84 -0.59 10.14 11.56
C THR A 84 -1.53 11.32 11.28
N ARG A 85 -1.06 12.54 11.58
CA ARG A 85 -1.67 13.78 11.08
C ARG A 85 -1.06 14.11 9.71
N TYR A 86 -1.63 15.05 8.96
CA TYR A 86 -1.14 15.55 7.65
C TYR A 86 0.25 16.22 7.68
N ILE A 87 1.20 15.64 8.40
CA ILE A 87 2.53 16.18 8.61
C ILE A 87 3.46 15.33 7.75
N ALA A 88 3.92 15.94 6.67
CA ALA A 88 5.09 15.48 5.95
C ALA A 88 6.20 15.17 6.96
N SER A 89 6.75 13.95 6.94
CA SER A 89 7.86 13.54 7.80
C SER A 89 9.19 14.22 7.41
N ALA A 90 9.19 15.54 7.20
CA ALA A 90 10.41 16.35 7.16
C ALA A 90 10.75 16.89 8.55
N THR A 91 9.75 17.13 9.42
CA THR A 91 9.94 17.70 10.75
C THR A 91 10.36 16.69 11.82
N ALA A 92 10.19 15.39 11.60
CA ALA A 92 10.61 14.36 12.56
C ALA A 92 12.15 14.30 12.73
N LYS A 93 12.94 14.82 11.77
CA LYS A 93 14.39 14.97 11.92
C LYS A 93 14.81 16.21 12.73
N LEU A 94 13.91 17.16 12.96
CA LEU A 94 14.21 18.40 13.70
C LEU A 94 13.83 18.32 15.19
N ALA A 95 13.12 17.27 15.63
CA ALA A 95 12.79 17.04 17.04
C ALA A 95 13.91 16.34 17.84
N LYS A 96 15.16 16.38 17.37
CA LYS A 96 16.35 16.11 18.19
C LYS A 96 16.90 17.43 18.72
N ALA A 97 16.18 18.05 19.64
CA ALA A 97 16.75 19.08 20.50
C ALA A 97 16.21 18.87 21.92
N GLU A 98 17.16 18.63 22.82
CA GLU A 98 17.07 18.70 24.29
C GLU A 98 16.42 17.52 25.05
N ILE A 99 17.26 16.56 25.44
CA ILE A 99 17.10 15.79 26.70
C ILE A 99 18.46 15.79 27.44
N PRO A 100 18.51 16.02 28.77
CA PRO A 100 19.75 16.20 29.53
C PRO A 100 20.58 14.92 29.64
N GLU A 101 21.90 15.08 29.61
CA GLU A 101 22.89 14.04 29.92
C GLU A 101 22.72 13.54 31.36
N THR A 102 22.05 12.42 31.55
CA THR A 102 22.32 11.55 32.70
C THR A 102 22.44 10.11 32.22
N THR A 103 23.58 9.55 32.61
CA THR A 103 24.13 8.25 32.28
C THR A 103 23.27 7.11 32.80
N GLU A 104 22.66 6.34 31.91
CA GLU A 104 22.57 4.87 31.92
C GLU A 104 21.96 4.44 30.56
N PRO A 105 22.57 3.53 29.78
CA PRO A 105 22.05 3.16 28.48
C PRO A 105 20.79 2.29 28.62
N ILE A 106 19.62 2.91 28.43
CA ILE A 106 18.35 2.19 28.28
C ILE A 106 18.41 1.43 26.95
N ASN A 107 18.65 0.13 27.06
CA ASN A 107 18.68 -0.84 25.97
C ASN A 107 17.36 -0.79 25.18
N PRO A 108 17.35 -0.31 23.92
CA PRO A 108 16.13 -0.30 23.13
C PRO A 108 15.74 -1.76 22.85
N LEU A 109 14.54 -2.13 23.28
CA LEU A 109 13.89 -3.40 22.98
C LEU A 109 14.11 -3.75 21.50
N LYS A 110 14.97 -4.76 21.27
CA LYS A 110 15.23 -5.30 19.94
C LYS A 110 13.89 -5.72 19.32
N PRO A 111 13.53 -5.23 18.12
CA PRO A 111 12.49 -5.90 17.36
C PRO A 111 12.99 -7.31 17.09
N SER A 112 12.24 -8.32 17.53
CA SER A 112 12.52 -9.73 17.25
C SER A 112 12.29 -9.98 15.76
N ILE A 113 13.25 -9.58 14.93
CA ILE A 113 13.33 -9.98 13.54
C ILE A 113 13.82 -11.43 13.56
N GLY A 114 12.92 -12.36 13.27
CA GLY A 114 13.24 -13.77 13.14
C GLY A 114 14.41 -14.00 12.17
N CYS A 115 15.35 -14.82 12.60
CA CYS A 115 16.28 -15.67 11.83
C CYS A 115 17.22 -15.07 10.78
N LEU A 116 17.16 -13.80 10.39
CA LEU A 116 18.04 -13.24 9.36
C LEU A 116 18.90 -12.11 9.94
N LYS A 117 20.02 -12.46 10.57
CA LYS A 117 21.09 -11.48 10.82
C LYS A 117 21.82 -11.21 9.49
N PRO A 118 22.04 -9.94 9.10
CA PRO A 118 22.95 -9.64 7.99
C PRO A 118 24.36 -10.17 8.31
N PRO A 119 25.10 -10.68 7.32
CA PRO A 119 26.49 -11.09 7.51
C PRO A 119 27.36 -9.90 7.93
N ALA A 120 28.24 -10.12 8.92
CA ALA A 120 29.02 -9.07 9.57
C ALA A 120 30.15 -8.44 8.70
N HIS A 121 30.34 -8.90 7.47
CA HIS A 121 31.48 -8.53 6.60
C HIS A 121 31.05 -8.25 5.14
N GLY A 122 29.87 -7.68 4.93
CA GLY A 122 29.50 -7.10 3.64
C GLY A 122 29.72 -5.59 3.66
N GLU A 123 30.07 -4.99 2.51
CA GLU A 123 29.82 -3.56 2.33
C GLU A 123 28.37 -3.24 2.70
N PRO A 124 28.05 -2.06 3.25
CA PRO A 124 26.69 -1.68 3.58
C PRO A 124 25.81 -1.82 2.33
N ILE A 125 25.04 -2.90 2.26
CA ILE A 125 23.98 -3.05 1.27
C ILE A 125 22.96 -2.00 1.64
N ILE A 126 22.73 -1.05 0.75
CA ILE A 126 21.68 -0.09 0.95
C ILE A 126 20.36 -0.85 0.75
N ASP A 127 19.67 -1.17 1.86
CA ASP A 127 18.39 -1.91 1.87
C ASP A 127 17.31 -1.01 1.28
N TYR A 128 17.19 -1.05 -0.04
CA TYR A 128 16.26 -0.15 -0.73
C TYR A 128 14.83 -0.66 -0.78
N HIS A 129 14.57 -1.95 -0.55
CA HIS A 129 13.27 -2.58 -0.68
C HIS A 129 13.41 -4.00 -0.11
N HIS A 130 12.65 -4.42 0.91
CA HIS A 130 11.45 -5.25 0.72
C HIS A 130 10.49 -5.25 1.93
N ASN A 131 10.84 -4.61 3.04
CA ASN A 131 10.13 -4.75 4.33
C ASN A 131 9.50 -3.46 4.88
N SER A 132 9.31 -2.42 4.06
CA SER A 132 8.51 -1.28 4.54
C SER A 132 7.11 -1.75 4.92
N ARG A 133 6.54 -1.16 5.98
CA ARG A 133 5.20 -1.54 6.46
C ARG A 133 4.17 -1.53 5.32
N LEU A 134 4.23 -0.52 4.44
CA LEU A 134 3.38 -0.43 3.26
C LEU A 134 3.54 -1.63 2.32
N ALA A 135 4.78 -2.03 2.02
CA ALA A 135 5.05 -3.18 1.13
C ALA A 135 4.58 -4.50 1.76
N VAL A 136 4.73 -4.67 3.07
CA VAL A 136 4.25 -5.85 3.81
C VAL A 136 2.73 -5.95 3.76
N ILE A 137 2.02 -4.84 3.95
CA ILE A 137 0.55 -4.80 3.90
C ILE A 137 0.05 -5.15 2.50
N ILE A 138 0.59 -4.52 1.46
CA ILE A 138 0.19 -4.80 0.07
C ILE A 138 0.56 -6.22 -0.35
N GLY A 139 1.73 -6.71 0.07
CA GLY A 139 2.14 -8.09 -0.15
C GLY A 139 1.17 -9.09 0.49
N SER A 140 0.78 -8.82 1.74
CA SER A 140 -0.17 -9.65 2.51
C SER A 140 -1.55 -9.65 1.87
N LEU A 141 -2.05 -8.49 1.42
CA LEU A 141 -3.31 -8.37 0.67
C LEU A 141 -3.29 -9.22 -0.60
N LYS A 142 -2.28 -9.04 -1.45
CA LYS A 142 -2.16 -9.78 -2.72
C LYS A 142 -2.05 -11.28 -2.49
N ALA A 143 -1.31 -11.70 -1.46
CA ALA A 143 -1.14 -13.09 -1.09
C ALA A 143 -2.45 -13.70 -0.56
N ALA A 144 -3.19 -12.99 0.29
CA ALA A 144 -4.47 -13.44 0.82
C ALA A 144 -5.49 -13.67 -0.29
N VAL A 145 -5.67 -12.69 -1.19
CA VAL A 145 -6.57 -12.83 -2.34
C VAL A 145 -6.13 -13.98 -3.24
N THR A 146 -4.84 -14.08 -3.57
CA THR A 146 -4.32 -15.16 -4.42
C THR A 146 -4.58 -16.54 -3.78
N ARG A 147 -4.40 -16.67 -2.47
CA ARG A 147 -4.64 -17.91 -1.74
C ARG A 147 -6.10 -18.31 -1.79
N ILE A 148 -7.02 -17.39 -1.46
CA ILE A 148 -8.46 -17.66 -1.48
C ILE A 148 -8.91 -17.99 -2.91
N ALA A 149 -8.46 -17.22 -3.90
CA ALA A 149 -8.78 -17.45 -5.31
C ALA A 149 -8.34 -18.82 -5.80
N ARG A 150 -7.14 -19.27 -5.39
CA ARG A 150 -6.62 -20.61 -5.66
C ARG A 150 -7.47 -21.69 -5.00
N THR A 151 -7.76 -21.54 -3.71
CA THR A 151 -8.54 -22.53 -2.95
C THR A 151 -9.96 -22.68 -3.48
N ARG A 152 -10.58 -21.58 -3.96
CA ARG A 152 -11.93 -21.59 -4.51
C ARG A 152 -11.99 -21.82 -6.03
N CYS A 153 -10.83 -21.95 -6.70
CA CYS A 153 -10.73 -22.15 -8.16
C CYS A 153 -11.48 -21.10 -9.00
N ILE A 154 -11.51 -19.84 -8.56
CA ILE A 154 -12.35 -18.78 -9.17
C ILE A 154 -11.62 -17.88 -10.17
N ALA A 155 -10.29 -17.96 -10.25
CA ALA A 155 -9.51 -17.09 -11.13
C ALA A 155 -8.23 -17.76 -11.64
N SER A 156 -7.85 -17.44 -12.87
CA SER A 156 -6.54 -17.78 -13.42
C SER A 156 -5.44 -17.00 -12.71
N LEU A 157 -4.34 -17.68 -12.37
CA LEU A 157 -3.18 -17.06 -11.71
C LEU A 157 -2.04 -16.79 -12.71
N PRO A 158 -1.24 -15.73 -12.50
CA PRO A 158 -1.35 -14.73 -11.42
C PRO A 158 -2.49 -13.73 -11.67
N CYS A 159 -3.21 -13.32 -10.63
CA CYS A 159 -4.28 -12.33 -10.73
C CYS A 159 -3.78 -10.87 -10.63
N TRP A 160 -2.55 -10.64 -10.18
CA TRP A 160 -1.97 -9.31 -9.96
C TRP A 160 -0.78 -9.03 -10.88
N GLN A 161 -0.53 -7.75 -11.18
CA GLN A 161 0.81 -7.32 -11.60
C GLN A 161 1.81 -7.48 -10.45
N SER A 162 3.11 -7.58 -10.74
CA SER A 162 4.14 -7.81 -9.71
C SER A 162 4.27 -6.61 -8.76
N ARG A 163 4.37 -5.40 -9.29
CA ARG A 163 4.51 -4.15 -8.54
C ARG A 163 3.16 -3.49 -8.27
N PHE A 164 3.19 -2.44 -7.46
CA PHE A 164 2.10 -1.50 -7.23
C PHE A 164 2.65 -0.08 -7.36
N HIS A 165 1.77 0.90 -7.49
CA HIS A 165 2.11 2.32 -7.48
C HIS A 165 1.69 2.91 -6.13
N GLU A 166 2.51 3.80 -5.57
CA GLU A 166 2.20 4.50 -4.33
C GLU A 166 2.53 5.99 -4.42
N HIS A 167 1.79 6.80 -3.66
CA HIS A 167 2.01 8.23 -3.52
C HIS A 167 1.78 8.64 -2.06
N ILE A 168 2.78 9.27 -1.44
CA ILE A 168 2.64 9.80 -0.09
C ILE A 168 1.84 11.11 -0.08
N ILE A 169 0.75 11.13 0.70
CA ILE A 169 -0.13 12.28 0.88
C ILE A 169 0.43 13.14 2.00
N ARG A 170 0.80 14.39 1.67
CA ARG A 170 1.57 15.27 2.58
C ARG A 170 0.77 16.42 3.19
N ASN A 171 -0.45 16.66 2.74
CA ASN A 171 -1.29 17.76 3.21
C ASN A 171 -2.79 17.43 3.06
N GLN A 172 -3.63 18.18 3.79
CA GLN A 172 -5.08 18.02 3.79
C GLN A 172 -5.70 18.16 2.40
N ARG A 173 -5.32 19.20 1.64
CA ARG A 173 -5.89 19.44 0.30
C ARG A 173 -5.67 18.26 -0.64
N ALA A 174 -4.46 17.68 -0.63
CA ALA A 174 -4.14 16.50 -1.43
C ALA A 174 -4.97 15.29 -0.99
N PHE A 175 -5.20 15.14 0.31
CA PHE A 175 -6.06 14.09 0.84
C PHE A 175 -7.51 14.25 0.38
N ASP A 176 -8.09 15.44 0.53
CA ASP A 176 -9.47 15.72 0.14
C ASP A 176 -9.67 15.47 -1.37
N ASN A 177 -8.72 15.91 -2.20
CA ASN A 177 -8.76 15.65 -3.64
C ASN A 177 -8.69 14.15 -3.97
N ILE A 178 -7.89 13.37 -3.22
CA ILE A 178 -7.76 11.92 -3.44
C ILE A 178 -9.03 11.19 -2.95
N MET A 179 -9.65 11.64 -1.86
CA MET A 179 -10.94 11.14 -1.40
C MET A 179 -12.00 11.37 -2.48
N ASP A 180 -12.15 12.60 -2.96
CA ASP A 180 -13.09 12.93 -4.04
C ASP A 180 -12.80 12.12 -5.32
N TYR A 181 -11.52 11.94 -5.66
CA TYR A 181 -11.14 11.10 -6.78
C TYR A 181 -11.64 9.66 -6.63
N ILE A 182 -11.42 9.03 -5.47
CA ILE A 182 -11.84 7.66 -5.19
C ILE A 182 -13.37 7.56 -5.24
N ASP A 183 -14.09 8.48 -4.61
CA ASP A 183 -15.55 8.47 -4.52
C ASP A 183 -16.22 8.60 -5.89
N ASN A 184 -15.62 9.36 -6.80
CA ASN A 184 -16.13 9.58 -8.15
C ASN A 184 -15.52 8.65 -9.21
N ASN A 185 -14.61 7.73 -8.84
CA ASN A 185 -13.81 7.00 -9.82
C ASN A 185 -14.65 6.05 -10.68
N VAL A 186 -15.65 5.38 -10.08
CA VAL A 186 -16.56 4.47 -10.79
C VAL A 186 -17.32 5.20 -11.91
N ALA A 187 -17.91 6.36 -11.59
CA ALA A 187 -18.62 7.19 -12.57
C ALA A 187 -17.69 7.79 -13.64
N ARG A 188 -16.39 7.92 -13.33
CA ARG A 188 -15.37 8.45 -14.26
C ARG A 188 -14.63 7.34 -15.02
N TRP A 189 -15.07 6.08 -14.96
CA TRP A 189 -14.36 4.94 -15.57
C TRP A 189 -14.06 5.11 -17.06
N GLU A 190 -14.97 5.71 -17.83
CA GLU A 190 -14.77 5.99 -19.27
C GLU A 190 -13.57 6.90 -19.56
N GLN A 191 -13.11 7.67 -18.57
CA GLN A 191 -11.98 8.60 -18.66
C GLN A 191 -10.71 8.05 -17.99
N ASP A 192 -10.77 6.85 -17.43
CA ASP A 192 -9.68 6.27 -16.65
C ASP A 192 -8.51 5.84 -17.53
N CYS A 193 -7.28 6.11 -17.10
CA CYS A 193 -6.07 5.78 -17.89
C CYS A 193 -5.78 4.26 -17.96
N PHE A 194 -6.44 3.46 -17.13
CA PHE A 194 -6.39 2.00 -17.17
C PHE A 194 -7.58 1.39 -17.92
N ASN A 195 -8.53 2.19 -18.40
CA ASN A 195 -9.59 1.76 -19.30
C ASN A 195 -9.06 1.68 -20.75
N LEU A 196 -8.46 0.54 -21.08
CA LEU A 196 -8.01 0.26 -22.44
C LEU A 196 -9.22 -0.20 -23.28
N LYS A 197 -9.59 0.62 -24.27
CA LYS A 197 -10.62 0.30 -25.27
C LYS A 197 -10.16 -0.81 -26.23
#